data_AF-A0A0G0Q532-F1
#
_entry.id   AF-A0A0G0Q532-F1
#
_cell.length_a   1.000
_cell.length_b   1.000
_cell.length_c   1.000
_cell.angle_alpha   90.00
_cell.angle_beta   90.00
_cell.angle_gamma   90.00
#
_symmetry.space_group_name_H-M   'P 1'
#
loop_
_entity.id
_entity.type
_entity.pdbx_description
1 polymer ?
#
loop_
_entity_poly.entity_id
_entity_poly.type
_entity_poly.pdbx_seq_one_letter_code
_entity_poly.pdbx_strand_id
1 'polypeptide(L)'
;MTPKKPNSALRKVARVRLSNKMEVTAYIQGVGHNLAEHSIVLVRGGRVKDLPGVKYHIVRGKFDTAGVDKRTTSRSKYGTKKETAKAV
;
A
#
# COMPACT_ATOMS: atom_id res chain seq x y z
N MET A 1 3.08 -0.24 -12.68
CA MET A 1 3.89 -1.36 -13.19
C MET A 1 2.99 -2.46 -13.73
N THR A 2 3.28 -2.98 -14.91
CA THR A 2 2.50 -4.05 -15.54
C THR A 2 2.87 -5.42 -14.96
N PRO A 3 1.90 -6.31 -14.74
CA PRO A 3 2.15 -7.68 -14.25
C PRO A 3 2.70 -8.59 -15.36
N LYS A 4 3.21 -9.76 -14.95
CA LYS A 4 3.50 -10.85 -15.89
C LYS A 4 2.20 -11.39 -16.50
N LYS A 5 2.27 -11.83 -17.76
CA LYS A 5 1.23 -12.70 -18.37
C LYS A 5 0.97 -13.87 -17.40
N PRO A 6 -0.27 -14.32 -17.15
CA PRO A 6 -1.52 -14.08 -17.89
C PRO A 6 -2.31 -12.83 -17.47
N ASN A 7 -1.90 -12.16 -16.40
CA ASN A 7 -2.69 -11.07 -15.80
C ASN A 7 -2.46 -9.75 -16.54
N SER A 8 -3.48 -8.89 -16.55
CA SER A 8 -3.40 -7.50 -17.04
C SER A 8 -3.98 -6.55 -16.00
N ALA A 9 -3.23 -5.51 -15.64
CA ALA A 9 -3.65 -4.44 -14.74
C ALA A 9 -2.56 -3.36 -14.66
N LEU A 10 -2.93 -2.16 -14.22
CA LEU A 10 -1.97 -1.15 -13.76
C LEU A 10 -1.78 -1.29 -12.25
N ARG A 11 -0.73 -2.01 -11.85
CA ARG A 11 -0.39 -2.15 -10.42
C ARG A 11 0.30 -0.88 -9.92
N LYS A 12 -0.19 -0.35 -8.79
CA LYS A 12 0.37 0.81 -8.09
C LYS A 12 1.54 0.38 -7.23
N VAL A 13 2.70 0.97 -7.48
CA VAL A 13 3.97 0.68 -6.80
C VAL A 13 4.66 2.00 -6.46
N ALA A 14 5.47 2.00 -5.40
CA ALA A 14 6.34 3.11 -5.04
C ALA A 14 7.79 2.62 -4.95
N ARG A 15 8.73 3.45 -5.38
CA ARG A 15 10.15 3.30 -5.01
C ARG A 15 10.33 3.92 -3.63
N VAL A 16 10.90 3.15 -2.72
CA VAL A 16 11.10 3.54 -1.33
C VAL A 16 12.58 3.38 -1.00
N ARG A 17 13.18 4.43 -0.45
CA ARG A 17 14.51 4.35 0.15
C ARG A 17 14.34 4.00 1.63
N LEU A 18 14.86 2.84 2.01
CA LEU A 18 14.82 2.38 3.40
C LEU A 18 15.85 3.13 4.24
N SER A 19 15.70 3.06 5.56
CA SER A 19 16.64 3.64 6.53
C SER A 19 18.07 3.09 6.39
N ASN A 20 18.22 1.86 5.91
CA ASN A 20 19.50 1.23 5.60
C ASN A 20 20.08 1.67 4.24
N LYS A 21 19.56 2.75 3.64
CA LYS A 21 19.94 3.33 2.33
C LYS A 21 19.64 2.45 1.11
N MET A 22 19.05 1.26 1.29
CA MET A 22 18.65 0.41 0.17
C MET A 22 17.39 0.95 -0.50
N GLU A 23 17.36 0.91 -1.82
CA GLU A 23 16.18 1.22 -2.60
C GLU A 23 15.39 -0.05 -2.90
N VAL A 24 14.11 -0.03 -2.57
CA VAL A 24 13.20 -1.15 -2.79
C VAL A 24 11.95 -0.68 -3.51
N THR A 25 11.37 -1.56 -4.33
CA THR A 25 10.04 -1.32 -4.91
C THR A 25 9.00 -2.00 -4.04
N ALA A 26 8.07 -1.20 -3.52
CA ALA A 26 7.00 -1.66 -2.63
C ALA A 26 5.63 -1.50 -3.29
N TYR A 27 4.74 -2.46 -3.04
CA TYR A 27 3.38 -2.45 -3.55
C TYR A 27 2.44 -1.63 -2.66
N ILE A 28 1.61 -0.81 -3.29
CA ILE A 28 0.59 -0.01 -2.61
C ILE A 28 -0.72 -0.80 -2.59
N GLN A 29 -1.16 -1.20 -1.41
CA GLN A 29 -2.37 -1.99 -1.23
C GLN A 29 -3.64 -1.11 -1.33
N GLY A 30 -4.74 -1.67 -1.84
CA GLY A 30 -6.05 -1.00 -1.86
C GLY A 30 -6.32 -0.16 -3.11
N VAL A 31 -7.48 0.50 -3.10
CA VAL A 31 -7.94 1.42 -4.15
C VAL A 31 -7.64 2.86 -3.72
N GLY A 32 -7.21 3.71 -4.67
CA GLY A 32 -6.70 5.07 -4.37
C GLY A 32 -5.41 5.06 -3.54
N HIS A 33 -4.70 6.18 -3.40
CA HIS A 33 -3.65 6.43 -2.40
C HIS A 33 -3.31 7.92 -2.40
N ASN A 34 -2.77 8.44 -1.29
CA ASN A 34 -2.42 9.85 -1.11
C ASN A 34 -0.90 10.13 -1.18
N LEU A 35 -0.08 9.13 -1.51
CA LEU A 35 1.38 9.27 -1.42
C LEU A 35 1.93 10.17 -2.53
N ALA A 36 2.81 11.07 -2.12
CA ALA A 36 3.57 11.94 -2.99
C ALA A 36 5.06 11.61 -2.88
N GLU A 37 5.89 12.39 -3.58
CA GLU A 37 7.32 12.35 -3.37
C GLU A 37 7.65 12.77 -1.92
N HIS A 38 8.73 12.22 -1.35
CA HIS A 38 9.19 12.49 0.04
C HIS A 38 8.25 12.05 1.17
N SER A 39 7.12 11.39 0.86
CA SER A 39 6.25 10.81 1.89
C SER A 39 6.96 9.70 2.67
N ILE A 40 6.84 9.73 3.99
CA ILE A 40 7.40 8.72 4.90
C ILE A 40 6.41 7.56 4.98
N VAL A 41 6.90 6.35 4.73
CA VAL A 41 6.08 5.14 4.66
C VAL A 41 6.67 4.00 5.49
N LEU A 42 5.79 3.15 6.03
CA LEU A 42 6.21 1.89 6.63
C LEU A 42 6.08 0.74 5.62
N VAL A 43 7.16 -0.02 5.47
CA VAL A 43 7.23 -1.17 4.57
C VAL A 43 7.12 -2.47 5.39
N ARG A 44 6.36 -3.44 4.88
CA ARG A 44 6.29 -4.81 5.39
C ARG A 44 6.73 -5.82 4.34
N GLY A 45 7.20 -6.98 4.80
CA GLY A 45 7.46 -8.13 3.93
C GLY A 45 6.18 -8.64 3.25
N GLY A 46 6.30 -9.02 1.99
CA GLY A 46 5.24 -9.70 1.25
C GLY A 46 5.45 -9.61 -0.25
N ARG A 47 5.52 -10.75 -0.93
CA ARG A 47 5.75 -10.80 -2.36
C ARG A 47 4.43 -10.66 -3.11
N VAL A 48 4.40 -9.74 -4.08
CA VAL A 48 3.33 -9.73 -5.09
C VAL A 48 3.70 -10.74 -6.17
N LYS A 49 2.93 -11.83 -6.27
CA LYS A 49 3.22 -12.95 -7.19
C LYS A 49 3.32 -12.49 -8.65
N ASP A 50 2.47 -11.55 -9.03
CA ASP A 50 2.32 -11.08 -10.42
C ASP A 50 3.44 -10.15 -10.89
N LEU A 51 4.13 -9.48 -9.97
CA LEU A 51 5.11 -8.43 -10.29
C LEU A 51 6.53 -8.94 -10.05
N PRO A 52 7.43 -8.90 -11.06
CA PRO A 52 8.85 -9.19 -10.82
C PRO A 52 9.46 -8.11 -9.93
N GLY A 53 10.32 -8.52 -8.98
CA GLY A 53 11.07 -7.58 -8.12
C GLY A 53 10.29 -6.93 -6.96
N VAL A 54 8.95 -7.03 -6.93
CA VAL A 54 8.13 -6.42 -5.86
C VAL A 54 7.93 -7.41 -4.71
N LYS A 55 8.84 -7.36 -3.74
CA LYS A 55 8.90 -8.26 -2.57
C LYS A 55 8.34 -7.66 -1.28
N TYR A 56 7.88 -6.41 -1.34
CA TYR A 56 7.41 -5.67 -0.18
C TYR A 56 6.07 -5.00 -0.43
N HIS A 57 5.34 -4.75 0.65
CA HIS A 57 4.10 -3.96 0.64
C HIS A 57 4.22 -2.75 1.55
N ILE A 58 3.53 -1.68 1.20
CA ILE A 58 3.33 -0.55 2.09
C ILE A 58 2.19 -0.89 3.07
N VAL A 59 2.44 -0.63 4.35
CA VAL A 59 1.44 -0.67 5.42
C VAL A 59 0.62 0.61 5.33
N ARG A 60 -0.71 0.50 5.40
CA ARG A 60 -1.61 1.66 5.40
C ARG A 60 -2.01 2.09 6.81
N GLY A 61 -2.34 3.36 6.95
CA GLY A 61 -2.80 3.94 8.22
C GLY A 61 -1.66 4.21 9.20
N LYS A 62 -0.43 4.34 8.69
CA LYS A 62 0.76 4.66 9.49
C LYS A 62 1.69 5.61 8.73
N PHE A 63 2.31 6.55 9.44
CA PHE A 63 3.02 7.69 8.86
C PHE A 63 2.11 8.42 7.85
N ASP A 64 2.62 8.78 6.68
CA ASP A 64 1.89 9.62 5.70
C ASP A 64 0.90 8.81 4.85
N THR A 65 0.86 7.48 5.02
CA THR A 65 -0.03 6.59 4.26
C THR A 65 -1.45 6.63 4.81
N ALA A 66 -2.37 7.25 4.08
CA ALA A 66 -3.79 7.21 4.44
C ALA A 66 -4.40 5.80 4.28
N GLY A 67 -5.45 5.55 5.06
CA GLY A 67 -6.29 4.37 4.89
C GLY A 67 -7.00 4.35 3.54
N VAL A 68 -7.68 3.25 3.22
CA VAL A 68 -8.55 3.20 2.03
C VAL A 68 -9.92 3.77 2.41
N ASP A 69 -10.39 4.73 1.61
CA ASP A 69 -11.68 5.40 1.83
C ASP A 69 -12.86 4.44 1.67
N LYS A 70 -13.92 4.67 2.47
CA LYS A 70 -15.20 3.92 2.44
C LYS A 70 -15.05 2.40 2.53
N ARG A 71 -13.95 1.90 3.10
CA ARG A 71 -13.70 0.47 3.27
C ARG A 71 -14.46 -0.04 4.51
N THR A 72 -15.49 -0.85 4.30
CA THR A 72 -16.28 -1.46 5.38
C THR A 72 -15.73 -2.82 5.84
N THR A 73 -15.12 -3.59 4.93
CA THR A 73 -14.59 -4.94 5.18
C THR A 73 -13.06 -5.01 5.19
N SER A 74 -12.50 -5.92 6.01
CA SER A 74 -11.04 -6.11 6.16
C SER A 74 -10.25 -4.84 6.51
N ARG A 75 -10.87 -3.96 7.30
CA ARG A 75 -10.37 -2.61 7.62
C ARG A 75 -8.98 -2.59 8.24
N SER A 76 -8.68 -3.57 9.09
CA SER A 76 -7.36 -3.71 9.74
C SER A 76 -6.21 -3.82 8.74
N LYS A 77 -6.44 -4.43 7.57
CA LYS A 77 -5.42 -4.57 6.52
C LYS A 77 -5.18 -3.27 5.74
N TYR A 78 -6.22 -2.44 5.62
CA TYR A 78 -6.22 -1.23 4.77
C TYR A 78 -6.16 0.07 5.56
N GLY A 79 -5.97 0.03 6.88
CA GLY A 79 -5.76 1.20 7.72
C GLY A 79 -7.01 2.05 7.93
N THR A 80 -8.21 1.48 7.74
CA THR A 80 -9.48 2.20 7.90
C THR A 80 -10.00 1.99 9.34
N LYS A 81 -10.39 3.06 10.04
CA LYS A 81 -10.98 2.94 11.38
C LYS A 81 -12.42 2.42 11.31
N LYS A 82 -12.92 1.86 12.42
CA LYS A 82 -14.34 1.55 12.53
C LYS A 82 -15.10 2.87 12.62
N GLU A 83 -16.01 3.10 11.67
CA GLU A 83 -17.05 4.11 11.84
C GLU A 83 -17.88 3.66 13.04
N THR A 84 -17.72 4.36 14.15
CA THR A 84 -18.72 4.35 15.21
C THR A 84 -19.93 5.05 14.63
N ALA A 85 -21.08 4.38 14.58
CA ALA A 85 -22.34 5.07 14.34
C ALA A 85 -22.33 6.30 15.25
N LYS A 86 -22.43 7.50 14.67
CA LYS A 86 -22.70 8.69 15.49
C LYS A 86 -23.90 8.31 16.34
N ALA A 87 -23.73 8.28 17.66
CA ALA A 87 -24.86 8.17 18.55
C ALA A 87 -25.77 9.34 18.17
N VAL A 88 -26.90 9.01 17.56
CA VAL A 88 -27.99 9.95 17.32
C VAL A 88 -28.64 10.22 18.66
#